data_AF-A0A813TPN2-F1
#
_entry.id   AF-A0A813TPN2-F1
#
_cell.length_a   1.000
_cell.length_b   1.000
_cell.length_c   1.000
_cell.angle_alpha   90.00
_cell.angle_beta   90.00
_cell.angle_gamma   90.00
#
_symmetry.space_group_name_H-M   'P 1'
#
loop_
_entity.id
_entity.type
_entity.pdbx_description
1 polymer ?
#
loop_
_entity_poly.entity_id
_entity_poly.type
_entity_poly.pdbx_seq_one_letter_code
_entity_poly.pdbx_strand_id
1 'polypeptide(L)'
;MARQQSNLPIKSFEYSELIENFLYLGSGQTSKNLEGLHSLNITHIVNLAGKCHYPSEFTYGVFHINDGLSKNKCEKNLPLILQFIDQVRREKSSNRILIHC
;
A
#
# COMPACT_ATOMS: atom_id res chain seq x y z
N MET A 1 3.93 -17.15 39.12
CA MET A 1 3.71 -15.77 38.66
C MET A 1 3.38 -15.82 37.17
N ALA A 2 2.10 -15.88 36.81
CA ALA A 2 1.67 -15.95 35.41
C ALA A 2 1.53 -14.52 34.86
N ARG A 3 2.27 -14.20 33.79
CA ARG A 3 2.18 -12.92 33.09
C ARG A 3 0.85 -12.88 32.34
N GLN A 4 -0.01 -11.92 32.67
CA GLN A 4 -1.17 -11.59 31.87
C GLN A 4 -0.70 -11.18 30.47
N GLN A 5 -1.02 -12.00 29.47
CA GLN A 5 -0.94 -11.61 28.07
C GLN A 5 -1.99 -10.53 27.84
N SER A 6 -1.54 -9.33 27.52
CA SER A 6 -2.38 -8.19 27.16
C SER A 6 -3.13 -8.52 25.87
N ASN A 7 -4.43 -8.78 26.00
CA ASN A 7 -5.35 -9.08 24.90
C ASN A 7 -5.77 -7.78 24.18
N LEU A 8 -4.78 -7.01 23.70
CA LEU A 8 -5.06 -5.89 22.80
C LEU A 8 -5.57 -6.49 21.48
N PRO A 9 -6.69 -6.02 20.92
CA PRO A 9 -7.14 -6.49 19.62
C PRO A 9 -6.04 -6.13 18.62
N ILE A 10 -5.36 -7.16 18.10
CA ILE A 10 -4.46 -7.01 16.96
C ILE A 10 -5.31 -6.38 15.87
N LYS A 11 -5.04 -5.12 15.51
CA LYS A 11 -5.72 -4.45 14.39
C LYS A 11 -5.63 -5.40 13.20
N SER A 12 -6.77 -5.89 12.69
CA SER A 12 -6.75 -6.78 11.54
C SER A 12 -6.03 -6.05 10.40
N PHE A 13 -4.99 -6.69 9.89
CA PHE A 13 -4.22 -6.18 8.77
C PHE A 13 -4.79 -6.82 7.51
N GLU A 14 -5.86 -6.20 6.99
CA GLU A 14 -6.57 -6.75 5.84
C GLU A 14 -5.91 -6.29 4.54
N TYR A 15 -5.47 -7.26 3.75
CA TYR A 15 -4.91 -7.05 2.43
C TYR A 15 -5.27 -8.23 1.51
N SER A 16 -5.15 -8.00 0.21
CA SER A 16 -5.20 -9.04 -0.81
C SER A 16 -3.89 -9.00 -1.61
N GLU A 17 -3.21 -10.14 -1.69
CA GLU A 17 -2.03 -10.29 -2.54
C GLU A 17 -2.49 -10.60 -3.97
N LEU A 18 -2.24 -9.66 -4.89
CA LEU A 18 -2.62 -9.77 -6.29
C LEU A 18 -1.53 -10.42 -7.14
N ILE A 19 -0.26 -10.14 -6.79
CA ILE A 19 0.92 -10.76 -7.40
C ILE A 19 1.83 -11.17 -6.25
N GLU A 20 2.12 -12.47 -6.20
CA GLU A 20 2.93 -13.07 -5.15
C GLU A 20 4.25 -12.31 -4.96
N ASN A 21 4.54 -11.96 -3.70
CA ASN A 21 5.74 -11.27 -3.28
C ASN A 21 6.01 -9.92 -3.98
N PHE A 22 5.00 -9.28 -4.57
CA PHE A 22 5.20 -8.05 -5.32
C PHE A 22 4.07 -7.04 -5.19
N LEU A 23 2.80 -7.45 -5.37
CA LEU A 23 1.68 -6.51 -5.46
C LEU A 23 0.57 -6.86 -4.47
N TYR A 24 0.28 -5.92 -3.58
CA TYR A 24 -0.72 -6.02 -2.53
C TYR A 24 -1.76 -4.91 -2.70
N LEU A 25 -3.01 -5.24 -2.44
CA LEU A 25 -4.13 -4.32 -2.36
C LEU A 25 -4.59 -4.21 -0.91
N GLY A 26 -4.75 -3.00 -0.40
CA GLY A 26 -5.25 -2.75 0.94
C GLY A 26 -6.14 -1.53 1.01
N SER A 27 -6.66 -1.29 2.21
CA SER A 27 -7.43 -0.09 2.52
C SER A 27 -6.54 1.04 3.05
N GLY A 28 -7.08 2.26 3.14
CA GLY A 28 -6.45 3.34 3.91
C GLY A 28 -6.24 3.04 5.40
N GLN A 29 -6.82 1.98 5.98
CA GLN A 29 -6.46 1.51 7.32
C GLN A 29 -5.23 0.60 7.28
N THR A 30 -5.12 -0.23 6.25
CA THR A 30 -3.96 -1.09 5.99
C THR A 30 -2.69 -0.24 5.83
N SER A 31 -2.77 0.88 5.11
CA SER A 31 -1.62 1.79 4.92
C SER A 31 -1.18 2.54 6.18
N LYS A 32 -1.97 2.50 7.27
CA LYS A 32 -1.64 3.07 8.59
C LYS A 32 -1.06 2.02 9.55
N ASN A 33 -0.93 0.77 9.13
CA ASN A 33 -0.38 -0.28 9.98
C ASN A 33 1.09 -0.51 9.63
N LEU A 34 1.99 0.28 10.25
CA LEU A 34 3.43 0.21 10.00
C LEU A 34 4.01 -1.20 10.22
N GLU A 35 3.61 -1.86 11.31
CA GLU A 35 4.09 -3.21 11.63
C GLU A 35 3.68 -4.23 10.56
N GLY A 36 2.42 -4.15 10.10
CA GLY A 36 1.92 -4.99 9.01
C GLY A 36 2.68 -4.76 7.70
N LEU A 37 2.91 -3.49 7.34
CA LEU A 37 3.67 -3.11 6.14
C LEU A 37 5.11 -3.66 6.19
N HIS A 38 5.78 -3.56 7.34
CA HIS A 38 7.11 -4.12 7.53
C HIS A 38 7.11 -5.65 7.49
N SER A 39 6.10 -6.30 8.09
CA SER A 39 5.99 -7.77 8.07
C SER A 39 5.84 -8.34 6.65
N LEU A 40 5.20 -7.58 5.76
CA LEU A 40 5.09 -7.91 4.33
C LEU A 40 6.30 -7.47 3.51
N ASN A 41 7.30 -6.83 4.12
CA ASN A 41 8.44 -6.20 3.44
C ASN A 41 8.01 -5.20 2.36
N ILE A 42 6.93 -4.46 2.57
CA ILE A 42 6.51 -3.39 1.66
C ILE A 42 7.62 -2.36 1.55
N THR A 43 7.98 -1.97 0.32
CA THR A 43 9.00 -0.94 0.06
C THR A 43 8.39 0.30 -0.60
N HIS A 44 7.31 0.12 -1.36
CA HIS A 44 6.63 1.19 -2.07
C HIS A 44 5.14 1.21 -1.74
N ILE A 45 4.55 2.39 -1.71
CA ILE A 45 3.12 2.58 -1.50
C ILE A 45 2.55 3.43 -2.64
N VAL A 46 1.56 2.89 -3.34
CA VAL A 46 0.75 3.64 -4.29
C VAL A 46 -0.45 4.20 -3.54
N ASN A 47 -0.41 5.50 -3.28
CA ASN A 47 -1.47 6.23 -2.60
C ASN A 47 -2.42 6.84 -3.65
N LEU A 48 -3.58 6.21 -3.81
CA LEU A 48 -4.63 6.70 -4.70
C LEU A 48 -5.48 7.77 -4.03
N ALA A 49 -5.68 7.74 -2.71
CA ALA A 49 -6.40 8.78 -1.99
C ALA A 49 -5.95 8.90 -0.52
N GLY A 50 -6.05 10.12 0.01
CA GLY A 50 -5.66 10.44 1.37
C GLY A 50 -4.18 10.82 1.53
N LYS A 51 -3.62 10.54 2.72
CA LYS A 51 -2.30 11.03 3.16
C LYS A 51 -1.25 9.92 3.17
N CYS A 52 0.00 10.28 2.88
CA CYS A 52 1.15 9.40 3.07
C CYS A 52 1.51 9.39 4.56
N HIS A 53 1.36 8.24 5.22
CA HIS A 53 1.50 8.14 6.67
C HIS A 53 2.95 7.98 7.14
N TYR A 54 3.80 7.34 6.33
CA TYR A 54 5.18 7.02 6.68
C TYR A 54 6.17 7.36 5.55
N PRO A 55 6.28 8.64 5.15
CA PRO A 55 7.09 9.05 4.01
C PRO A 55 8.61 8.84 4.19
N SER A 56 9.08 8.63 5.42
CA SER A 56 10.48 8.30 5.72
C SER A 56 10.81 6.82 5.57
N GLU A 57 9.80 5.94 5.58
CA GLU A 57 9.98 4.48 5.59
C GLU A 57 9.73 3.86 4.20
N PHE A 58 8.87 4.48 3.39
CA PHE A 58 8.46 3.95 2.09
C PHE A 58 8.58 4.99 0.98
N THR A 59 8.80 4.51 -0.25
CA THR A 59 8.72 5.34 -1.45
C THR A 59 7.27 5.42 -1.95
N TYR A 60 6.75 6.62 -2.15
CA TYR A 60 5.35 6.82 -2.52
C TYR A 60 5.17 7.17 -4.00
N GLY A 61 4.21 6.50 -4.65
CA GLY A 61 3.56 6.98 -5.87
C GLY A 61 2.21 7.59 -5.51
N VAL A 62 2.08 8.92 -5.57
CA VAL A 62 0.85 9.63 -5.18
C VAL A 62 0.10 10.09 -6.42
N PHE A 63 -1.14 9.63 -6.57
CA PHE A 63 -1.94 9.89 -7.78
C PHE A 63 -3.28 10.59 -7.50
N HIS A 64 -3.72 10.68 -6.24
CA HIS A 64 -4.91 11.43 -5.77
C HIS A 64 -6.11 11.38 -6.73
N ILE A 65 -6.67 10.18 -6.87
CA ILE A 65 -7.91 9.89 -7.59
C ILE A 65 -9.08 10.08 -6.61
N ASN A 66 -9.96 11.04 -6.89
CA ASN A 66 -11.18 11.21 -6.11
C ASN A 66 -12.21 10.13 -6.47
N ASP A 67 -12.84 9.56 -5.45
CA ASP A 67 -14.01 8.71 -5.63
C ASP A 67 -15.16 9.53 -6.24
N GLY A 68 -15.54 9.21 -7.47
CA GLY A 68 -16.59 9.91 -8.20
C GLY A 68 -16.77 9.35 -9.61
N LEU A 69 -17.91 9.65 -10.23
CA LEU A 69 -18.29 9.14 -11.55
C LEU A 69 -17.47 9.73 -12.72
N SER A 70 -16.49 10.60 -12.44
CA SER A 70 -15.64 11.21 -13.45
C SER A 70 -14.58 10.21 -13.95
N LYS A 71 -14.97 9.37 -14.91
CA LYS A 71 -14.09 8.40 -15.61
C LYS A 71 -12.75 9.00 -16.07
N ASN A 72 -12.78 10.28 -16.45
CA ASN A 72 -11.66 11.01 -17.05
C ASN A 72 -10.40 11.08 -16.18
N LYS A 73 -10.48 10.93 -14.85
CA LYS A 73 -9.29 10.99 -13.96
C LYS A 73 -8.65 9.62 -13.75
N CYS A 74 -9.46 8.56 -13.60
CA CYS A 74 -8.94 7.20 -13.51
C CYS A 74 -8.21 6.81 -14.79
N GLU A 75 -8.83 7.07 -15.95
CA GLU A 75 -8.26 6.72 -17.26
C GLU A 75 -6.93 7.43 -17.54
N LYS A 76 -6.77 8.69 -17.10
CA LYS A 76 -5.52 9.45 -17.27
C LYS A 76 -4.41 9.01 -16.34
N ASN A 77 -4.74 8.62 -15.10
CA ASN A 77 -3.76 8.22 -14.10
C ASN A 77 -3.36 6.75 -14.22
N LEU A 78 -4.22 5.89 -14.77
CA LEU A 78 -3.94 4.46 -14.88
C LEU A 78 -2.62 4.16 -15.61
N PRO A 79 -2.30 4.76 -16.79
CA PRO A 79 -1.01 4.55 -17.43
C PRO A 79 0.19 4.94 -16.54
N LEU A 80 0.07 6.04 -15.78
CA LEU A 80 1.14 6.52 -14.89
C LEU A 80 1.33 5.59 -13.68
N ILE A 81 0.23 5.09 -13.11
CA ILE A 81 0.26 4.11 -12.03
C ILE A 81 0.93 2.82 -12.51
N LEU A 82 0.52 2.32 -13.69
CA LEU A 82 1.13 1.14 -14.28
C LEU A 82 2.62 1.34 -14.56
N GLN A 83 3.00 2.50 -15.09
CA GLN A 83 4.40 2.85 -15.32
C GLN A 83 5.22 2.84 -14.02
N PHE A 84 4.67 3.39 -12.93
CA PHE A 84 5.31 3.36 -11.61
C PHE A 84 5.51 1.93 -11.11
N ILE A 85 4.46 1.11 -11.16
CA ILE A 85 4.51 -0.31 -10.75
C ILE A 85 5.57 -1.05 -11.57
N ASP A 86 5.58 -0.83 -12.89
CA ASP A 86 6.52 -1.47 -13.80
C ASP A 86 7.97 -1.04 -13.57
N GLN A 87 8.19 0.23 -13.25
CA GLN A 87 9.51 0.73 -12.89
C GLN A 87 10.01 0.07 -11.61
N VAL A 88 9.21 0.09 -10.54
CA VAL A 88 9.55 -0.53 -9.25
C VAL A 88 9.86 -2.02 -9.40
N ARG A 89 9.10 -2.73 -10.25
CA ARG A 89 9.34 -4.15 -10.57
C ARG A 89 10.71 -4.39 -11.20
N ARG A 90 11.15 -3.51 -12.10
CA ARG A 90 12.42 -3.64 -12.82
C ARG A 90 13.63 -3.22 -12.00
N GLU A 91 13.45 -2.31 -11.06
CA GLU A 91 14.55 -1.80 -10.23
C GLU A 91 15.12 -2.87 -9.30
N LYS A 92 14.27 -3.64 -8.61
CA LYS A 92 14.72 -4.68 -7.67
C LYS A 92 13.65 -5.75 -7.46
N SER A 93 14.04 -7.02 -7.53
CA SER A 93 13.13 -8.16 -7.32
C SER A 93 12.59 -8.27 -5.89
N SER A 94 13.25 -7.64 -4.91
CA SER A 94 12.77 -7.60 -3.53
C SER A 94 11.76 -6.48 -3.27
N ASN A 95 11.46 -5.64 -4.26
CA ASN A 95 10.51 -4.56 -4.09
C ASN A 95 9.09 -5.11 -3.96
N ARG A 96 8.31 -4.50 -3.09
CA ARG A 96 6.91 -4.87 -2.84
C ARG A 96 6.07 -3.62 -2.71
N ILE A 97 4.91 -3.64 -3.36
CA ILE A 97 4.04 -2.49 -3.53
C ILE A 97 2.71 -2.76 -2.81
N LEU A 98 2.30 -1.83 -1.95
CA LEU A 98 0.91 -1.76 -1.49
C LEU A 98 0.18 -0.67 -2.28
N ILE A 99 -0.92 -1.02 -2.93
CA ILE A 99 -1.89 -0.07 -3.48
C ILE A 99 -3.01 0.13 -2.46
N HIS A 100 -3.36 1.38 -2.18
CA HIS A 100 -4.57 1.69 -1.41
C HIS A 100 -5.28 2.95 -1.93
N CYS A 101 -6.57 3.07 -1.61
CA CYS A 101 -7.33 4.31 -1.63
C CYS A 101 -7.72 4.75 -0.21
#